data_AF-A0A6J8BWW7-F1
#
_entry.id   AF-A0A6J8BWW7-F1
#
_cell.length_a   1.000
_cell.length_b   1.000
_cell.length_c   1.000
_cell.angle_alpha   90.00
_cell.angle_beta   90.00
_cell.angle_gamma   90.00
#
_symmetry.space_group_name_H-M   'P 1'
#
loop_
_entity.id
_entity.type
_entity.pdbx_description
1 polymer ?
#
loop_
_entity_poly.entity_id
_entity_poly.type
_entity_poly.pdbx_seq_one_letter_code
_entity_poly.pdbx_strand_id
1 'polypeptide(L)'
;MRNKYCYICNRAATLGIEPLYHICFKNWNESSQVMESDIIVEGFLKANDHGVRYMEIIGDGDSSVTAKIMEIVPVWVCHVKKIECSNHACKSLRSNLEKLVVDNPSYKGKGRLCKTTRIRLTSAVRCAIRMRSLEEDRKEAIKKIEHDFRNSLNHIYGEHSNCSEFCKAKTTANENTPTLNINEEKNSNFGTECIFQEQTDM
;
A
#
# COMPACT_ATOMS: atom_id res chain seq x y z
N MET A 1 14.26 -14.56 -20.23
CA MET A 1 14.27 -13.77 -18.97
C MET A 1 14.93 -12.42 -19.27
N ARG A 2 14.26 -11.31 -18.96
CA ARG A 2 14.81 -9.95 -19.18
C ARG A 2 15.68 -9.55 -17.99
N ASN A 3 16.83 -8.93 -18.26
CA ASN A 3 17.78 -8.48 -17.26
C ASN A 3 18.44 -7.16 -17.71
N LYS A 4 18.34 -6.14 -16.85
CA LYS A 4 18.89 -4.79 -17.07
C LYS A 4 20.22 -4.58 -16.36
N TYR A 5 20.56 -5.45 -15.41
CA TYR A 5 21.70 -5.26 -14.53
C TYR A 5 22.79 -6.29 -14.79
N CYS A 6 24.00 -5.79 -15.00
CA CYS A 6 25.22 -6.57 -14.89
C CYS A 6 26.15 -5.82 -13.94
N TYR A 7 26.56 -6.49 -12.86
CA TYR A 7 27.46 -5.90 -11.87
C TYR A 7 28.80 -5.46 -12.48
N ILE A 8 29.40 -6.28 -13.35
CA ILE A 8 30.71 -6.02 -13.95
C ILE A 8 30.63 -4.80 -14.89
N CYS A 9 29.63 -4.76 -15.78
CA CYS A 9 29.38 -3.59 -16.64
C CYS A 9 29.09 -2.33 -15.83
N ASN A 10 28.23 -2.44 -14.81
CA ASN A 10 27.83 -1.29 -14.01
C ASN A 10 29.03 -0.70 -13.23
N ARG A 11 29.84 -1.57 -12.61
CA ARG A 11 31.05 -1.14 -11.89
C ARG A 11 32.07 -0.49 -12.82
N ALA A 12 32.29 -1.06 -14.00
CA ALA A 12 33.19 -0.51 -15.00
C ALA A 12 32.73 0.89 -15.46
N ALA A 13 31.43 1.04 -15.74
CA ALA A 13 30.82 2.32 -16.08
C ALA A 13 30.94 3.37 -14.96
N THR A 14 30.73 2.98 -13.68
CA THR A 14 30.93 3.88 -12.53
C THR A 14 32.38 4.36 -12.42
N LEU A 15 33.35 3.51 -12.78
CA LEU A 15 34.78 3.82 -12.70
C LEU A 15 35.33 4.46 -13.99
N GLY A 16 34.53 4.58 -15.05
CA GLY A 16 34.98 5.09 -16.35
C GLY A 16 36.01 4.20 -17.04
N ILE A 17 36.01 2.90 -16.74
CA ILE A 17 36.93 1.92 -17.32
C ILE A 17 36.18 0.92 -18.21
N GLU A 18 36.91 0.27 -19.10
CA GLU A 18 36.36 -0.86 -19.85
C GLU A 18 36.08 -2.05 -18.92
N PRO A 19 34.94 -2.74 -19.08
CA PRO A 19 34.59 -3.89 -18.27
C PRO A 19 35.56 -5.05 -18.54
N LEU A 20 35.97 -5.72 -17.45
CA LEU A 20 36.67 -7.00 -17.54
C LEU A 20 35.84 -8.00 -18.35
N TYR A 21 36.52 -8.87 -19.09
CA TYR A 21 35.86 -9.94 -19.86
C TYR A 21 34.96 -10.78 -18.95
N HIS A 22 33.69 -10.92 -19.34
CA HIS A 22 32.71 -11.73 -18.65
C HIS A 22 31.56 -12.10 -19.60
N ILE A 23 30.80 -13.13 -19.23
CA ILE A 23 29.53 -13.47 -19.89
C ILE A 23 28.47 -12.49 -19.39
N CYS A 24 28.07 -11.56 -20.25
CA CYS A 24 27.07 -10.57 -19.91
C CYS A 24 25.66 -11.10 -20.20
N PHE A 25 24.83 -11.23 -19.16
CA PHE A 25 23.42 -11.61 -19.30
C PHE A 25 22.48 -10.40 -19.37
N LYS A 26 23.01 -9.18 -19.44
CA LYS A 26 22.20 -7.97 -19.62
C LYS A 26 21.64 -7.97 -21.04
N ASN A 27 20.32 -8.01 -21.17
CA ASN A 27 19.59 -8.02 -22.44
C ASN A 27 18.47 -6.98 -22.48
N TRP A 28 18.49 -6.00 -21.56
CA TRP A 28 17.53 -4.93 -21.49
C TRP A 28 18.20 -3.58 -21.24
N ASN A 29 17.85 -2.58 -22.04
CA ASN A 29 18.44 -1.24 -21.99
C ASN A 29 17.46 -0.15 -21.56
N GLU A 30 16.15 -0.41 -21.63
CA GLU A 30 15.11 0.56 -21.29
C GLU A 30 14.88 0.71 -19.78
N SER A 31 13.91 1.56 -19.41
CA SER A 31 13.49 1.74 -18.02
C SER A 31 13.01 0.41 -17.39
N SER A 32 13.06 0.35 -16.06
CA SER A 32 12.58 -0.82 -15.32
C SER A 32 11.05 -0.96 -15.44
N GLN A 33 10.33 0.16 -15.56
CA GLN A 33 8.88 0.17 -15.77
C GLN A 33 8.51 -0.42 -17.13
N VAL A 34 9.28 -0.10 -18.18
CA VAL A 34 9.06 -0.71 -19.50
C VAL A 34 9.35 -2.20 -19.45
N MET A 35 10.41 -2.63 -18.75
CA MET A 35 10.70 -4.06 -18.57
C MET A 35 9.55 -4.80 -17.90
N GLU A 36 9.06 -4.25 -16.79
CA GLU A 36 7.95 -4.83 -16.03
C GLU A 36 6.71 -4.97 -16.89
N SER A 37 6.32 -3.89 -17.57
CA SER A 37 5.20 -3.90 -18.50
C SER A 37 5.36 -4.95 -19.60
N ASP A 38 6.55 -5.08 -20.18
CA ASP A 38 6.85 -6.04 -21.23
C ASP A 38 6.79 -7.50 -20.76
N ILE A 39 7.27 -7.77 -19.53
CA ILE A 39 7.16 -9.09 -18.90
C ILE A 39 5.70 -9.46 -18.67
N ILE A 40 4.89 -8.52 -18.16
CA ILE A 40 3.48 -8.76 -17.89
C ILE A 40 2.74 -9.08 -19.20
N VAL A 41 2.94 -8.28 -20.26
CA VAL A 41 2.33 -8.52 -21.57
C VAL A 41 2.73 -9.90 -22.14
N GLU A 42 4.02 -10.26 -22.07
CA GLU A 42 4.46 -11.59 -22.48
C GLU A 42 3.77 -12.71 -21.69
N GLY A 43 3.58 -12.51 -20.38
CA GLY A 43 2.83 -13.44 -19.53
C GLY A 43 1.39 -13.65 -20.01
N PHE A 44 0.70 -12.56 -20.36
CA PHE A 44 -0.67 -12.62 -20.91
C PHE A 44 -0.74 -13.38 -22.24
N LEU A 45 0.21 -13.15 -23.14
CA LEU A 45 0.29 -13.85 -24.42
C LEU A 45 0.53 -15.35 -24.23
N LYS A 46 1.51 -15.71 -23.38
CA LYS A 46 1.84 -17.12 -23.13
C LYS A 46 0.73 -17.87 -22.39
N ALA A 47 0.01 -17.21 -21.48
CA ALA A 47 -1.10 -17.85 -20.79
C ALA A 47 -2.14 -18.37 -21.79
N ASN A 48 -2.43 -17.58 -22.83
CA ASN A 48 -3.34 -17.97 -23.90
C ASN A 48 -2.85 -19.21 -24.66
N ASP A 49 -1.54 -19.29 -24.95
CA ASP A 49 -0.93 -20.44 -25.63
C ASP A 49 -1.06 -21.74 -24.80
N HIS A 50 -1.20 -21.61 -23.48
CA HIS A 50 -1.41 -22.72 -22.54
C HIS A 50 -2.89 -22.95 -22.19
N GLY A 51 -3.83 -22.26 -22.85
CA GLY A 51 -5.27 -22.39 -22.61
C GLY A 51 -5.75 -21.74 -21.30
N VAL A 52 -4.95 -20.87 -20.70
CA VAL A 52 -5.26 -20.13 -19.47
C VAL A 52 -5.54 -18.66 -19.79
N ARG A 53 -6.42 -18.02 -19.01
CA ARG A 53 -6.69 -16.58 -19.12
C ARG A 53 -6.61 -15.93 -17.76
N TYR A 54 -5.94 -14.80 -17.68
CA TYR A 54 -5.99 -13.94 -16.51
C TYR A 54 -7.27 -13.11 -16.56
N MET A 55 -8.02 -13.06 -15.46
CA MET A 55 -9.27 -12.30 -15.37
C MET A 55 -9.11 -11.00 -14.59
N GLU A 56 -8.07 -10.90 -13.77
CA GLU A 56 -7.83 -9.76 -12.89
C GLU A 56 -6.35 -9.39 -12.90
N ILE A 57 -6.06 -8.10 -12.88
CA ILE A 57 -4.72 -7.55 -12.70
C ILE A 57 -4.73 -6.71 -11.44
N ILE A 58 -3.87 -7.05 -10.49
CA ILE A 58 -3.65 -6.25 -9.29
C ILE A 58 -2.43 -5.38 -9.55
N GLY A 59 -2.65 -4.07 -9.64
CA GLY A 59 -1.61 -3.10 -9.97
C GLY A 59 -1.63 -1.88 -9.06
N ASP A 60 -0.67 -1.01 -9.24
CA ASP A 60 -0.72 0.33 -8.67
C ASP A 60 -1.73 1.21 -9.45
N GLY A 61 -1.76 2.50 -9.10
CA GLY A 61 -2.60 3.48 -9.79
C GLY A 61 -2.19 3.76 -11.24
N ASP A 62 -1.09 3.20 -11.75
CA ASP A 62 -0.61 3.48 -13.11
C ASP A 62 -1.43 2.73 -14.16
N SER A 63 -1.90 3.44 -15.17
CA SER A 63 -2.67 2.87 -16.28
C SER A 63 -1.80 2.43 -17.45
N SER A 64 -0.50 2.75 -17.46
CA SER A 64 0.38 2.49 -18.61
C SER A 64 0.46 1.00 -18.97
N VAL A 65 0.60 0.13 -17.96
CA VAL A 65 0.67 -1.32 -18.14
C VAL A 65 -0.65 -1.89 -18.64
N THR A 66 -1.77 -1.46 -18.05
CA THR A 66 -3.10 -1.93 -18.46
C THR A 66 -3.44 -1.48 -19.88
N ALA A 67 -3.06 -0.26 -20.27
CA ALA A 67 -3.23 0.22 -21.64
C ALA A 67 -2.45 -0.64 -22.64
N LYS A 68 -1.17 -0.92 -22.35
CA LYS A 68 -0.32 -1.77 -23.20
C LYS A 68 -0.86 -3.20 -23.33
N ILE A 69 -1.42 -3.74 -22.23
CA ILE A 69 -2.09 -5.05 -22.24
C ILE A 69 -3.31 -5.03 -23.15
N MET A 70 -4.19 -4.02 -23.03
CA MET A 70 -5.38 -3.89 -23.88
C MET A 70 -5.06 -3.71 -25.36
N GLU A 71 -3.93 -3.08 -25.69
CA GLU A 71 -3.47 -2.88 -27.07
C GLU A 71 -2.90 -4.15 -27.71
N ILE A 72 -2.13 -4.95 -26.95
CA ILE A 72 -1.33 -6.06 -27.50
C ILE A 72 -2.01 -7.42 -27.32
N VAL A 73 -2.79 -7.62 -26.25
CA VAL A 73 -3.35 -8.92 -25.88
C VAL A 73 -4.66 -9.17 -26.64
N PRO A 74 -5.02 -10.44 -26.98
CA PRO A 74 -6.21 -10.75 -27.78
C PRO A 74 -7.52 -10.26 -27.18
N VAL A 75 -8.58 -10.25 -28.00
CA VAL A 75 -9.94 -9.71 -27.71
C VAL A 75 -10.49 -10.03 -26.32
N TRP A 76 -10.13 -11.16 -25.70
CA TRP A 76 -10.58 -11.51 -24.36
C TRP A 76 -10.07 -10.55 -23.26
N VAL A 77 -9.02 -9.78 -23.52
CA VAL A 77 -8.43 -8.81 -22.59
C VAL A 77 -9.43 -7.74 -22.13
N CYS A 78 -10.47 -7.44 -22.92
CA CYS A 78 -11.51 -6.49 -22.54
C CYS A 78 -12.32 -6.95 -21.31
N HIS A 79 -12.22 -8.22 -20.93
CA HIS A 79 -12.84 -8.78 -19.72
C HIS A 79 -11.92 -8.73 -18.50
N VAL A 80 -10.67 -8.28 -18.66
CA VAL A 80 -9.69 -8.22 -17.58
C VAL A 80 -9.98 -7.02 -16.70
N LYS A 81 -10.23 -7.28 -15.42
CA LYS A 81 -10.49 -6.23 -14.44
C LYS A 81 -9.19 -5.75 -13.80
N LYS A 82 -8.91 -4.45 -13.90
CA LYS A 82 -7.88 -3.81 -13.08
C LYS A 82 -8.40 -3.63 -11.65
N ILE A 83 -7.61 -4.07 -10.68
CA ILE A 83 -7.85 -3.90 -9.24
C ILE A 83 -6.67 -3.10 -8.67
N GLU A 84 -6.97 -2.04 -7.92
CA GLU A 84 -5.94 -1.27 -7.23
C GLU A 84 -5.40 -2.03 -6.02
N CYS A 85 -4.08 -2.02 -5.88
CA CYS A 85 -3.39 -2.61 -4.76
C CYS A 85 -3.63 -1.80 -3.48
N SER A 86 -4.19 -2.43 -2.44
CA SER A 86 -4.43 -1.82 -1.12
C SER A 86 -3.17 -1.23 -0.48
N ASN A 87 -2.01 -1.88 -0.68
CA ASN A 87 -0.74 -1.36 -0.20
C ASN A 87 -0.35 -0.06 -0.90
N HIS A 88 -0.58 0.03 -2.22
CA HIS A 88 -0.34 1.26 -2.98
C HIS A 88 -1.35 2.35 -2.60
N ALA A 89 -2.61 2.03 -2.35
CA ALA A 89 -3.60 2.98 -1.84
C ALA A 89 -3.15 3.60 -0.49
N CYS A 90 -2.71 2.77 0.46
CA CYS A 90 -2.17 3.24 1.74
C CYS A 90 -0.90 4.10 1.56
N LYS A 91 0.01 3.73 0.66
CA LYS A 91 1.20 4.54 0.34
C LYS A 91 0.81 5.88 -0.26
N SER A 92 -0.15 5.89 -1.19
CA SER A 92 -0.68 7.10 -1.82
C SER A 92 -1.27 8.07 -0.79
N LEU A 93 -2.10 7.55 0.14
CA LEU A 93 -2.61 8.34 1.27
C LEU A 93 -1.48 9.00 2.06
N ARG A 94 -0.47 8.21 2.46
CA ARG A 94 0.67 8.75 3.21
C ARG A 94 1.42 9.84 2.44
N SER A 95 1.73 9.60 1.17
CA SER A 95 2.43 10.57 0.32
C SER A 95 1.62 11.86 0.15
N ASN A 96 0.29 11.76 0.01
CA ASN A 96 -0.58 12.93 -0.08
C ASN A 96 -0.65 13.70 1.25
N LEU A 97 -0.68 13.01 2.40
CA LEU A 97 -0.58 13.65 3.71
C LEU A 97 0.78 14.34 3.92
N GLU A 98 1.87 13.75 3.40
CA GLU A 98 3.19 14.36 3.44
C GLU A 98 3.25 15.63 2.57
N LYS A 99 2.72 15.57 1.33
CA LYS A 99 2.59 16.74 0.45
C LYS A 99 1.75 17.85 1.07
N LEU A 100 0.59 17.52 1.65
CA LEU A 100 -0.29 18.48 2.31
C LEU A 100 0.43 19.31 3.37
N VAL A 101 1.30 18.68 4.18
CA VAL A 101 2.06 19.36 5.24
C VAL A 101 3.24 20.17 4.69
N VAL A 102 3.80 19.76 3.55
CA VAL A 102 4.81 20.55 2.82
C VAL A 102 4.16 21.82 2.27
N ASP A 103 3.02 21.67 1.59
CA ASP A 103 2.30 22.77 0.94
C ASP A 103 1.63 23.70 1.95
N ASN A 104 1.23 23.18 3.11
CA ASN A 104 0.59 23.95 4.18
C ASN A 104 1.35 23.79 5.50
N PRO A 105 2.38 24.62 5.74
CA PRO A 105 3.18 24.58 6.97
C PRO A 105 2.36 24.80 8.26
N SER A 106 1.16 25.35 8.17
CA SER A 106 0.21 25.47 9.29
C SER A 106 -0.14 24.13 9.92
N TYR A 107 -0.08 23.02 9.18
CA TYR A 107 -0.32 21.68 9.74
C TYR A 107 0.92 21.07 10.43
N LYS A 108 2.07 21.76 10.46
CA LYS A 108 3.26 21.36 11.22
C LYS A 108 3.09 21.68 12.71
N GLY A 109 3.68 20.85 13.56
CA GLY A 109 3.71 21.08 15.01
C GLY A 109 3.15 19.92 15.84
N LYS A 110 3.37 19.99 17.16
CA LYS A 110 2.87 19.03 18.13
C LYS A 110 1.34 19.08 18.16
N GLY A 111 0.69 17.92 18.15
CA GLY A 111 -0.78 17.82 18.11
C GLY A 111 -1.43 18.04 16.74
N ARG A 112 -0.65 18.27 15.68
CA ARG A 112 -1.15 18.42 14.29
C ARG A 112 -0.80 17.19 13.43
N LEU A 113 -0.68 17.36 12.11
CA LEU A 113 -0.30 16.31 11.16
C LEU A 113 1.21 16.03 11.20
N CYS A 114 1.75 15.75 12.39
CA CYS A 114 3.15 15.34 12.53
C CYS A 114 3.40 13.98 11.88
N LYS A 115 4.68 13.60 11.72
CA LYS A 115 5.07 12.32 11.11
C LYS A 115 4.37 11.13 11.80
N THR A 116 4.31 11.13 13.13
CA THR A 116 3.63 10.09 13.92
C THR A 116 2.14 10.04 13.64
N THR A 117 1.44 11.18 13.59
CA THR A 117 0.01 11.25 13.24
C THR A 117 -0.27 10.69 11.85
N ARG A 118 0.54 11.05 10.85
CA ARG A 118 0.39 10.53 9.47
C ARG A 118 0.60 9.02 9.39
N ILE A 119 1.59 8.50 10.12
CA ILE A 119 1.82 7.05 10.22
C ILE A 119 0.61 6.37 10.87
N ARG A 120 0.10 6.91 11.99
CA ARG A 120 -1.09 6.37 12.67
C ARG A 120 -2.32 6.38 11.76
N LEU A 121 -2.54 7.44 10.98
CA LEU A 121 -3.64 7.54 10.00
C LEU A 121 -3.54 6.43 8.95
N THR A 122 -2.36 6.27 8.38
CA THR A 122 -2.10 5.25 7.37
C THR A 122 -2.27 3.84 7.93
N SER A 123 -1.81 3.61 9.17
CA SER A 123 -1.97 2.31 9.85
C SER A 123 -3.43 2.01 10.19
N ALA A 124 -4.20 3.00 10.66
CA ALA A 124 -5.62 2.84 10.94
C ALA A 124 -6.39 2.44 9.67
N VAL A 125 -6.13 3.14 8.57
CA VAL A 125 -6.69 2.82 7.24
C VAL A 125 -6.29 1.41 6.79
N ARG A 126 -5.01 1.04 6.92
CA ARG A 126 -4.55 -0.32 6.57
C ARG A 126 -5.27 -1.39 7.39
N CYS A 127 -5.44 -1.17 8.69
CA CYS A 127 -6.18 -2.07 9.56
C CYS A 127 -7.65 -2.18 9.12
N ALA A 128 -8.31 -1.06 8.82
CA ALA A 128 -9.69 -1.06 8.34
C ALA A 128 -9.84 -1.87 7.04
N ILE A 129 -8.97 -1.64 6.05
CA ILE A 129 -8.97 -2.44 4.81
C ILE A 129 -8.84 -3.93 5.13
N ARG A 130 -7.87 -4.31 5.97
CA ARG A 130 -7.60 -5.72 6.32
C ARG A 130 -8.78 -6.37 7.03
N MET A 131 -9.44 -5.67 7.95
CA MET A 131 -10.58 -6.21 8.69
C MET A 131 -11.79 -6.37 7.76
N ARG A 132 -12.11 -5.34 6.98
CA ARG A 132 -13.28 -5.34 6.09
C ARG A 132 -13.09 -6.24 4.87
N SER A 133 -11.85 -6.54 4.46
CA SER A 133 -11.58 -7.51 3.37
C SER A 133 -11.94 -8.95 3.72
N LEU A 134 -12.13 -9.26 5.01
CA LEU A 134 -12.53 -10.59 5.47
C LEU A 134 -14.06 -10.76 5.53
N GLU A 135 -14.83 -9.69 5.30
CA GLU A 135 -16.29 -9.75 5.31
C GLU A 135 -16.82 -10.35 3.99
N GLU A 136 -17.83 -11.22 4.10
CA GLU A 136 -18.46 -11.85 2.93
C GLU A 136 -19.27 -10.85 2.10
N ASP A 137 -20.02 -9.95 2.76
CA ASP A 137 -20.77 -8.90 2.08
C ASP A 137 -19.85 -7.75 1.66
N ARG A 138 -19.36 -7.84 0.43
CA ARG A 138 -18.51 -6.82 -0.18
C ARG A 138 -19.16 -5.44 -0.25
N LYS A 139 -20.48 -5.33 -0.44
CA LYS A 139 -21.15 -4.03 -0.57
C LYS A 139 -21.18 -3.32 0.78
N GLU A 140 -21.48 -4.07 1.82
CA GLU A 140 -21.48 -3.53 3.18
C GLU A 140 -20.05 -3.25 3.68
N ALA A 141 -19.10 -4.13 3.37
CA ALA A 141 -17.69 -3.92 3.65
C ALA A 141 -17.16 -2.61 3.05
N ILE A 142 -17.55 -2.26 1.81
CA ILE A 142 -17.15 -1.00 1.17
C ILE A 142 -17.69 0.21 1.95
N LYS A 143 -18.97 0.20 2.36
CA LYS A 143 -19.54 1.30 3.15
C LYS A 143 -18.83 1.45 4.49
N LYS A 144 -18.53 0.32 5.14
CA LYS A 144 -17.79 0.31 6.41
C LYS A 144 -16.36 0.82 6.24
N ILE A 145 -15.66 0.45 5.17
CA ILE A 145 -14.34 1.01 4.83
C ILE A 145 -14.43 2.53 4.67
N GLU A 146 -15.41 3.04 3.93
CA GLU A 146 -15.59 4.48 3.73
C GLU A 146 -15.82 5.21 5.07
N HIS A 147 -16.70 4.66 5.91
CA HIS A 147 -16.96 5.16 7.25
C HIS A 147 -15.68 5.18 8.10
N ASP A 148 -14.95 4.06 8.15
CA ASP A 148 -13.73 3.91 8.93
C ASP A 148 -12.62 4.87 8.45
N PHE A 149 -12.55 5.14 7.14
CA PHE A 149 -11.60 6.11 6.57
C PHE A 149 -11.93 7.54 7.00
N ARG A 150 -13.18 7.96 6.87
CA ARG A 150 -13.62 9.31 7.28
C ARG A 150 -13.44 9.50 8.79
N ASN A 151 -13.75 8.48 9.58
CA ASN A 151 -13.65 8.53 11.04
C ASN A 151 -12.22 8.30 11.56
N SER A 152 -11.26 7.94 10.71
CA SER A 152 -9.87 7.69 11.12
C SER A 152 -9.19 8.89 11.79
N LEU A 153 -9.56 10.11 11.39
CA LEU A 153 -9.07 11.35 11.99
C LEU A 153 -9.56 11.49 13.44
N ASN A 154 -10.88 11.41 13.65
CA ASN A 154 -11.49 11.49 14.99
C ASN A 154 -10.91 10.42 15.92
N HIS A 155 -10.80 9.18 15.41
CA HIS A 155 -10.19 8.07 16.14
C HIS A 155 -8.76 8.38 16.63
N ILE A 156 -7.93 9.00 15.80
CA ILE A 156 -6.53 9.27 16.16
C ILE A 156 -6.40 10.44 17.14
N TYR A 157 -7.31 11.41 17.05
CA TYR A 157 -7.40 12.52 17.98
C TYR A 157 -8.15 12.18 19.27
N GLY A 158 -8.63 10.95 19.43
CA GLY A 158 -9.25 10.44 20.66
C GLY A 158 -10.76 10.59 20.74
N GLU A 159 -11.41 11.06 19.67
CA GLU A 159 -12.87 11.08 19.58
C GLU A 159 -13.39 9.75 19.03
N HIS A 160 -14.00 8.96 19.93
CA HIS A 160 -14.46 7.61 19.62
C HIS A 160 -15.96 7.46 19.42
N SER A 161 -16.73 8.55 19.52
CA SER A 161 -18.21 8.57 19.39
C SER A 161 -18.71 7.77 18.19
N ASN A 162 -18.13 8.02 17.01
CA ASN A 162 -18.52 7.40 15.74
C ASN A 162 -17.61 6.25 15.29
N CYS A 163 -16.77 5.72 16.18
CA CYS A 163 -15.93 4.56 15.82
C CYS A 163 -16.77 3.29 15.62
N SER A 164 -16.40 2.47 14.64
CA SER A 164 -16.96 1.12 14.48
C SER A 164 -16.06 0.09 15.19
N GLU A 165 -16.29 -1.21 14.96
CA GLU A 165 -15.49 -2.34 15.49
C GLU A 165 -13.97 -2.21 15.21
N PHE A 166 -13.58 -1.35 14.26
CA PHE A 166 -12.17 -1.04 14.00
C PHE A 166 -11.45 -0.42 15.20
N CYS A 167 -12.21 0.20 16.12
CA CYS A 167 -11.67 0.86 17.29
C CYS A 167 -11.65 -0.06 18.49
N LYS A 168 -10.43 -0.50 18.87
CA LYS A 168 -10.21 -1.33 20.05
C LYS A 168 -10.69 -0.69 21.37
N ALA A 169 -10.73 0.65 21.46
CA ALA A 169 -11.22 1.36 22.64
C ALA A 169 -12.73 1.16 22.87
N LYS A 170 -13.51 0.92 21.81
CA LYS A 170 -14.93 0.52 21.95
C LYS A 170 -15.09 -0.94 22.31
N THR A 171 -14.21 -1.82 21.83
CA THR A 171 -14.24 -3.25 22.17
C THR A 171 -13.99 -3.47 23.66
N THR A 172 -13.12 -2.69 24.29
CA THR A 172 -12.84 -2.74 25.73
C THR A 172 -13.91 -2.09 26.61
N ALA A 173 -14.85 -1.32 26.06
CA ALA A 173 -15.92 -0.68 26.84
C ALA A 173 -17.13 -1.59 27.07
N ASN A 174 -17.24 -2.71 26.35
CA ASN A 174 -18.36 -3.66 26.46
C ASN A 174 -18.13 -4.78 27.51
N GLU A 175 -16.98 -4.79 28.19
CA GLU A 175 -16.71 -5.67 29.33
C GLU A 175 -16.49 -4.81 30.59
N ASN A 176 -17.58 -4.59 31.33
CA ASN A 176 -17.68 -4.08 32.73
C ASN A 176 -17.55 -2.55 33.01
N THR A 177 -18.69 -1.93 33.35
CA THR A 177 -18.88 -0.67 34.12
C THR A 177 -18.49 -0.79 35.61
N PRO A 178 -18.40 0.29 36.45
CA PRO A 178 -18.41 1.76 36.20
C PRO A 178 -17.28 2.60 36.90
N THR A 179 -17.09 3.84 36.39
CA THR A 179 -16.48 5.11 36.93
C THR A 179 -15.73 5.12 38.27
N LEU A 180 -14.56 5.77 38.45
CA LEU A 180 -14.18 7.21 38.49
C LEU A 180 -12.61 7.23 38.56
N ASN A 181 -11.79 8.25 38.28
CA ASN A 181 -11.87 9.66 38.62
C ASN A 181 -10.71 10.38 37.89
N ILE A 182 -10.93 11.64 37.52
CA ILE A 182 -9.89 12.55 37.04
C ILE A 182 -9.03 12.91 38.26
N ASN A 183 -7.73 12.62 38.20
CA ASN A 183 -6.71 13.39 38.89
C ASN A 183 -5.46 13.41 38.01
N GLU A 184 -5.04 14.62 37.68
CA GLU A 184 -3.75 14.92 37.10
C GLU A 184 -2.66 14.39 38.03
N GLU A 185 -1.70 13.61 37.50
CA GLU A 185 -0.29 13.77 37.82
C GLU A 185 0.59 13.01 36.84
N LYS A 186 1.75 13.61 36.58
CA LYS A 186 2.75 13.26 35.59
C LYS A 186 3.35 11.87 35.87
N ASN A 187 3.46 11.01 34.86
CA ASN A 187 4.76 10.51 34.40
C ASN A 187 4.65 9.48 33.25
N SER A 188 5.57 9.66 32.30
CA SER A 188 6.24 8.66 31.46
C SER A 188 5.75 7.20 31.53
N ASN A 189 5.04 6.77 30.49
CA ASN A 189 5.22 5.51 29.74
C ASN A 189 3.88 5.16 29.08
N PHE A 190 3.66 5.65 27.86
CA PHE A 190 2.57 5.14 27.02
C PHE A 190 3.13 4.20 25.96
N GLY A 191 3.20 2.93 26.38
CA GLY A 191 2.77 1.79 25.57
C GLY A 191 3.35 1.70 24.17
N THR A 192 4.64 1.39 24.11
CA THR A 192 5.23 0.65 23.00
C THR A 192 4.57 -0.74 22.96
N GLU A 193 3.45 -0.92 22.24
CA GLU A 193 2.97 -2.27 21.90
C GLU A 193 2.02 -2.22 20.68
N CYS A 194 2.63 -1.94 19.53
CA CYS A 194 2.22 -2.57 18.28
C CYS A 194 3.47 -3.28 17.77
N ILE A 195 3.80 -4.39 18.43
CA ILE A 195 4.86 -5.29 17.99
C ILE A 195 4.41 -5.89 16.66
N PHE A 196 5.26 -5.63 15.67
CA PHE A 196 5.26 -6.24 14.36
C PHE A 196 5.39 -7.76 14.51
N GLN A 197 4.51 -8.50 13.85
CA GLN A 197 4.87 -9.82 13.34
C GLN A 197 4.79 -9.72 11.82
N GLU A 198 5.96 -9.57 11.21
CA GLU A 198 6.16 -9.96 9.82
C GLU A 198 5.94 -11.47 9.76
N GLN A 199 4.86 -11.91 9.14
CA GLN A 199 4.78 -13.27 8.62
C GLN A 199 5.59 -13.29 7.32
N THR A 200 6.85 -13.71 7.45
CA THR A 200 7.51 -14.49 6.41
C THR A 200 6.81 -15.83 6.33
N ASP A 201 6.21 -16.15 5.19
CA ASP A 201 5.92 -17.52 4.81
C ASP A 201 6.28 -17.74 3.33
N MET A 202 7.32 -18.56 3.19
CA MET A 202 7.77 -19.44 2.09
C MET A 202 8.14 -18.88 0.72
#